data_AF-A0AAN8YGW4-F1
#
_entry.id   AF-A0AAN8YGW4-F1
#
_cell.length_a   1.000
_cell.length_b   1.000
_cell.length_c   1.000
_cell.angle_alpha   90.00
_cell.angle_beta   90.00
_cell.angle_gamma   90.00
#
_symmetry.space_group_name_H-M   'P 1'
#
loop_
_entity.id
_entity.type
_entity.pdbx_description
1 polymer ?
#
loop_
_entity_poly.entity_id
_entity_poly.type
_entity_poly.pdbx_seq_one_letter_code
_entity_poly.pdbx_strand_id
1 'polypeptide(L)'
;MGEDGLFDPQNCFVRGVAGSFYTRLFPSNCLHFVHSSYGLHWLSQVPDGIENNKGNVYLTSTSPTSVYKAYYEQYERDFVTFLKYCSKELMKNGRMVLTM
;
A
#
# COMPACT_ATOMS: atom_id res chain seq x y z
N MET A 1 -14.02 12.03 30.13
CA MET A 1 -12.60 11.70 30.37
C MET A 1 -12.60 10.77 31.55
N GLY A 2 -12.36 9.47 31.33
CA GLY A 2 -12.31 8.48 32.39
C GLY A 2 -10.99 8.59 33.14
N GLU A 3 -11.07 8.49 34.46
CA GLU A 3 -9.94 8.44 35.37
C GLU A 3 -9.10 7.20 35.04
N ASP A 4 -7.77 7.32 35.18
CA ASP A 4 -6.76 6.25 35.08
C ASP A 4 -6.05 6.05 33.72
N GLY A 5 -6.41 6.74 32.64
CA GLY A 5 -5.61 6.76 31.39
C GLY A 5 -5.29 5.39 30.76
N LEU A 6 -5.90 4.32 31.27
CA LEU A 6 -5.69 2.95 30.89
C LEU A 6 -6.62 2.63 29.71
N PHE A 7 -6.10 1.99 28.68
CA PHE A 7 -6.88 1.55 27.53
C PHE A 7 -8.08 0.72 28.00
N ASP A 8 -9.30 1.22 27.75
CA ASP A 8 -10.54 0.47 27.94
C ASP A 8 -10.81 -0.38 26.68
N PRO A 9 -10.65 -1.70 26.73
CA PRO A 9 -10.88 -2.57 25.57
C PRO A 9 -12.30 -2.48 25.02
N GLN A 10 -13.27 -2.05 25.83
CA GLN A 10 -14.67 -1.90 25.43
C GLN A 10 -14.89 -0.73 24.47
N ASN A 11 -13.94 0.19 24.35
CA ASN A 11 -13.99 1.34 23.44
C ASN A 11 -13.18 1.12 22.14
N CYS A 12 -12.91 -0.14 21.75
CA CYS A 12 -12.22 -0.49 20.52
C CYS A 12 -13.18 -1.17 19.51
N PHE A 13 -13.46 -0.49 18.40
CA PHE A 13 -14.34 -1.01 17.35
C PHE A 13 -13.54 -1.41 16.10
N VAL A 14 -13.55 -2.70 15.76
CA VAL A 14 -12.80 -3.25 14.62
C VAL A 14 -13.74 -3.47 13.44
N ARG A 15 -13.27 -3.15 12.22
CA ARG A 15 -13.99 -3.39 10.97
C ARG A 15 -13.06 -3.98 9.92
N GLY A 16 -13.56 -4.94 9.15
CA GLY A 16 -12.92 -5.40 7.92
C GLY A 16 -13.35 -4.52 6.74
N VAL A 17 -12.39 -4.11 5.91
CA VAL A 17 -12.65 -3.37 4.68
C VAL A 17 -12.03 -4.15 3.53
N ALA A 18 -12.88 -4.69 2.65
CA ALA A 18 -12.43 -5.43 1.48
C ALA A 18 -12.15 -4.49 0.31
N GLY A 19 -11.07 -4.75 -0.42
CA GLY A 19 -10.69 -3.99 -1.61
C GLY A 19 -9.17 -3.86 -1.73
N SER A 20 -8.72 -3.45 -2.91
CA SER A 20 -7.30 -3.15 -3.15
C SER A 20 -6.95 -1.77 -2.60
N PHE A 21 -5.80 -1.66 -1.91
CA PHE A 21 -5.24 -0.37 -1.47
C PHE A 21 -4.68 0.48 -2.63
N TYR A 22 -4.71 -0.03 -3.87
CA TYR A 22 -4.52 0.75 -5.10
C TYR A 22 -5.81 1.41 -5.59
N THR A 23 -6.87 1.34 -4.80
CA THR A 23 -8.14 2.05 -4.99
C THR A 23 -8.50 2.79 -3.72
N ARG A 24 -9.57 3.60 -3.77
CA ARG A 24 -10.07 4.29 -2.60
C ARG A 24 -10.88 3.34 -1.71
N LEU A 25 -10.53 3.24 -0.43
CA LEU A 25 -11.19 2.36 0.54
C LEU A 25 -12.03 3.13 1.56
N PHE A 26 -11.67 4.39 1.83
CA PHE A 26 -12.30 5.19 2.89
C PHE A 26 -12.80 6.56 2.40
N PRO A 27 -13.77 7.18 3.11
CA PRO A 27 -14.16 8.58 2.90
C PRO A 27 -13.00 9.56 3.09
N SER A 28 -13.21 10.83 2.73
CA SER A 28 -12.14 11.84 2.82
C SER A 28 -11.95 12.23 4.28
N ASN A 29 -10.69 12.45 4.69
CA ASN A 29 -10.36 12.93 6.04
C ASN A 29 -10.99 12.09 7.17
N CYS A 30 -10.92 10.76 7.10
CA CYS A 30 -11.44 9.88 8.16
C CYS A 30 -10.37 9.05 8.86
N LEU A 31 -9.16 8.95 8.29
CA LEU A 31 -8.06 8.20 8.88
C LEU A 31 -7.12 9.14 9.62
N HIS A 32 -6.85 8.84 10.89
CA HIS A 32 -5.83 9.55 11.66
C HIS A 32 -4.43 8.94 11.44
N PHE A 33 -4.40 7.62 11.23
CA PHE A 33 -3.19 6.84 11.12
C PHE A 33 -3.38 5.70 10.12
N VAL A 34 -2.37 5.49 9.27
CA VAL A 34 -2.29 4.35 8.36
C VAL A 34 -1.02 3.57 8.65
N HIS A 35 -1.14 2.26 8.71
CA HIS A 35 -0.02 1.34 8.85
C HIS A 35 -0.11 0.26 7.78
N SER A 36 1.01 -0.01 7.12
CA SER A 36 1.17 -1.13 6.21
C SER A 36 2.55 -1.74 6.41
N SER A 37 2.61 -3.06 6.55
CA SER A 37 3.85 -3.82 6.71
C SER A 37 3.84 -4.98 5.74
N TYR A 38 4.85 -5.04 4.86
CA TYR A 38 4.98 -6.06 3.81
C TYR A 38 3.76 -6.16 2.88
N GLY A 39 2.97 -5.08 2.77
CA GLY A 39 1.82 -5.01 1.86
C GLY A 39 2.16 -4.35 0.53
N LEU A 40 2.97 -3.29 0.56
CA LEU A 40 3.16 -2.37 -0.56
C LEU A 40 4.15 -2.87 -1.63
N HIS A 41 4.84 -4.00 -1.40
CA HIS A 41 5.66 -4.65 -2.43
C HIS A 41 4.82 -5.46 -3.43
N TRP A 42 3.56 -5.78 -3.11
CA TRP A 42 2.66 -6.48 -4.03
C TRP A 42 2.11 -5.54 -5.08
N LEU A 43 2.52 -5.69 -6.33
CA LEU A 43 2.04 -4.87 -7.45
C LEU A 43 0.55 -5.09 -7.73
N SER A 44 -0.09 -4.09 -8.33
CA SER A 44 -1.50 -4.16 -8.73
C SER A 44 -1.74 -5.14 -9.89
N GLN A 45 -0.72 -5.34 -10.72
CA GLN A 45 -0.73 -6.26 -11.86
C GLN A 45 0.70 -6.68 -12.22
N VAL A 46 0.81 -7.69 -13.08
CA VAL A 46 2.08 -8.04 -13.72
C VAL A 46 2.54 -6.85 -14.60
N PRO A 47 3.81 -6.43 -14.54
CA PRO A 47 4.32 -5.39 -15.42
C PRO A 47 4.19 -5.76 -16.89
N ASP A 48 3.81 -4.80 -17.73
CA ASP A 48 3.72 -4.99 -19.18
C ASP A 48 5.13 -5.11 -19.81
N GLY A 49 5.27 -5.86 -20.91
CA GLY A 49 6.52 -5.91 -21.68
C GLY A 49 7.64 -6.76 -21.08
N ILE A 50 7.30 -7.75 -20.23
CA ILE A 50 8.27 -8.64 -19.56
C ILE A 50 8.35 -10.04 -20.19
N GLU A 51 7.78 -10.25 -21.38
CA GLU A 51 7.71 -11.56 -22.04
C GLU A 51 9.09 -12.14 -22.37
N ASN A 52 10.12 -11.29 -22.39
CA ASN A 52 11.50 -11.69 -22.55
C ASN A 52 12.17 -12.21 -21.25
N ASN A 53 11.48 -12.20 -20.11
CA ASN A 53 11.97 -12.76 -18.84
C ASN A 53 11.84 -14.30 -18.79
N LYS A 54 12.39 -14.97 -19.80
CA LYS A 54 12.19 -16.41 -20.02
C LYS A 54 12.70 -17.24 -18.85
N GLY A 55 11.85 -18.14 -18.35
CA GLY A 55 12.20 -19.06 -17.28
C GLY A 55 12.16 -18.47 -15.87
N ASN A 56 11.83 -17.18 -15.73
CA ASN A 56 11.71 -16.50 -14.45
C ASN A 56 10.26 -16.06 -14.20
N VAL A 57 9.81 -16.16 -12.96
CA VAL A 57 8.49 -15.66 -12.52
C VAL A 57 8.56 -14.28 -11.86
N TYR A 58 9.77 -13.76 -11.65
CA TYR A 58 10.05 -12.48 -11.02
C TYR A 58 11.41 -11.93 -11.50
N LEU A 59 11.83 -10.79 -10.94
CA LEU A 59 13.19 -10.26 -11.11
C LEU A 59 14.23 -11.22 -10.53
N THR A 60 15.22 -11.54 -11.37
CA THR A 60 16.40 -12.35 -11.02
C THR A 60 17.64 -11.68 -11.60
N SER A 61 18.83 -12.07 -11.13
CA SER A 61 20.09 -11.54 -11.67
C SER A 61 20.31 -11.78 -13.16
N THR A 62 19.54 -12.68 -13.79
CA THR A 62 19.59 -12.97 -15.23
C THR A 62 18.53 -12.23 -16.04
N SER A 63 17.66 -11.46 -15.37
CA SER A 63 16.60 -10.70 -16.04
C SER A 63 17.17 -9.60 -16.94
N PRO A 64 16.65 -9.40 -18.16
CA PRO A 64 17.03 -8.26 -18.99
C PRO A 64 16.74 -6.93 -18.31
N THR A 65 17.54 -5.89 -18.61
CA THR A 65 17.34 -4.53 -18.08
C THR A 65 15.93 -3.97 -18.35
N SER A 66 15.31 -4.36 -19.48
CA SER A 66 13.93 -3.97 -19.79
C SER A 66 12.93 -4.47 -18.74
N VAL A 67 13.16 -5.66 -18.19
CA VAL A 67 12.29 -6.26 -17.17
C VAL A 67 12.44 -5.51 -15.84
N TYR A 68 13.67 -5.20 -15.42
CA TYR A 68 13.91 -4.36 -14.25
C TYR A 68 13.20 -3.01 -14.35
N LYS A 69 13.30 -2.37 -15.53
CA LYS A 69 12.64 -1.10 -15.81
C LYS A 69 11.11 -1.24 -15.74
N ALA A 70 10.53 -2.27 -16.34
CA ALA A 70 9.08 -2.50 -16.32
C ALA A 70 8.55 -2.71 -14.88
N TYR A 71 9.25 -3.51 -14.06
CA TYR A 71 8.89 -3.70 -12.65
C TYR A 71 8.97 -2.39 -11.86
N TYR A 72 10.03 -1.60 -12.07
CA TYR A 72 10.19 -0.30 -11.41
C TYR A 72 9.06 0.66 -11.80
N GLU A 73 8.74 0.78 -13.08
CA GLU A 73 7.67 1.66 -13.58
C GLU A 73 6.28 1.21 -13.11
N GLN A 74 6.04 -0.09 -12.97
CA GLN A 74 4.81 -0.60 -12.35
C GLN A 74 4.75 -0.26 -10.86
N TYR A 75 5.83 -0.52 -10.11
CA TYR A 75 5.92 -0.18 -8.69
C TYR A 75 5.72 1.31 -8.44
N GLU A 76 6.36 2.18 -9.22
CA GLU A 76 6.23 3.63 -9.08
C GLU A 76 4.76 4.06 -9.29
N ARG A 77 4.10 3.59 -10.36
CA ARG A 77 2.69 3.89 -10.62
C ARG A 77 1.79 3.42 -9.48
N ASP A 78 2.02 2.21 -8.98
CA ASP A 78 1.26 1.60 -7.90
C ASP A 78 1.44 2.36 -6.58
N PHE A 79 2.69 2.63 -6.20
CA PHE A 79 3.02 3.34 -4.97
C PHE A 79 2.49 4.78 -4.98
N VAL A 80 2.63 5.50 -6.10
CA VAL A 80 2.04 6.85 -6.27
C VAL A 80 0.52 6.80 -6.18
N THR A 81 -0.11 5.76 -6.75
CA THR A 81 -1.57 5.57 -6.69
C THR A 81 -2.04 5.32 -5.26
N PHE A 82 -1.34 4.47 -4.51
CA PHE A 82 -1.58 4.26 -3.08
C PHE A 82 -1.49 5.58 -2.30
N LEU A 83 -0.39 6.34 -2.45
CA LEU A 83 -0.20 7.63 -1.78
C LEU A 83 -1.29 8.66 -2.16
N LYS A 84 -1.72 8.68 -3.41
CA LYS A 84 -2.80 9.55 -3.89
C LYS A 84 -4.14 9.25 -3.21
N TYR A 85 -4.47 7.98 -2.94
CA TYR A 85 -5.70 7.64 -2.23
C TYR A 85 -5.56 7.85 -0.73
N CYS A 86 -4.47 7.38 -0.12
CA CYS A 86 -4.24 7.59 1.31
C CYS A 86 -4.18 9.07 1.69
N SER A 87 -3.59 9.94 0.85
CA SER A 87 -3.56 11.39 1.12
C SER A 87 -4.95 12.04 1.16
N LYS A 88 -5.95 11.48 0.45
CA LYS A 88 -7.34 11.97 0.51
C LYS A 88 -8.08 11.46 1.72
N GLU A 89 -7.74 10.26 2.18
CA GLU A 89 -8.40 9.56 3.29
C GLU A 89 -7.86 10.01 4.65
N LEU A 90 -6.58 10.37 4.69
CA LEU A 90 -5.93 10.92 5.87
C LEU A 90 -6.48 12.29 6.23
N MET A 91 -6.66 12.53 7.53
CA MET A 91 -6.94 13.86 8.04
C MET A 91 -5.71 14.77 7.96
N LYS A 92 -5.94 16.09 8.05
CA LYS A 92 -4.87 17.06 8.28
C LYS A 92 -4.03 16.62 9.49
N ASN A 93 -2.70 16.59 9.32
CA ASN A 93 -1.72 16.11 10.32
C ASN A 93 -1.76 14.60 10.63
N GLY A 94 -2.53 13.80 9.87
CA GLY A 94 -2.48 12.35 9.94
C GLY A 94 -1.11 11.80 9.57
N ARG A 95 -0.80 10.59 10.02
CA ARG A 95 0.51 9.96 9.78
C ARG A 95 0.38 8.60 9.10
N MET A 96 1.42 8.24 8.37
CA MET A 96 1.59 6.91 7.80
C MET A 96 2.90 6.30 8.28
N VAL A 97 2.89 5.00 8.57
CA VAL A 97 4.10 4.20 8.76
C VAL A 97 4.03 3.03 7.79
N LEU A 98 5.00 2.98 6.88
CA LEU A 98 5.04 2.03 5.78
C LEU A 98 6.34 1.22 5.87
N THR A 99 6.22 -0.09 5.91
CA THR A 99 7.35 -1.03 5.86
C THR A 99 7.16 -1.93 4.64
N MET A 100 8.21 -2.02 3.82
CA MET A 100 8.24 -2.72 2.53
C MET A 100 8.77 -4.15 2.69
#